data_AF-A0A950RDI0-F1
#
_entry.id   AF-A0A950RDI0-F1
#
_cell.length_a   1.000
_cell.length_b   1.000
_cell.length_c   1.000
_cell.angle_alpha   90.00
_cell.angle_beta   90.00
_cell.angle_gamma   90.00
#
_symmetry.space_group_name_H-M   'P 1'
#
loop_
_entity.id
_entity.type
_entity.pdbx_description
1 polymer ?
#
loop_
_entity_poly.entity_id
_entity_poly.type
_entity_poly.pdbx_seq_one_letter_code
_entity_poly.pdbx_strand_id
1 'polypeptide(L)' 'RYYQDDPARLAAALDEIRCQGCRFLVAGRGDATGAFVQLSDLPLPPAHRDLFTAIPEAVFRLPHSSTQLRAQSSRAPHLR' A
#
# COMPACT_ATOMS: atom_id res chain seq x y z
N ARG A 1 12.57 16.65 -6.97
CA ARG A 1 12.43 15.43 -7.81
C ARG A 1 13.28 14.34 -7.18
N TYR A 2 12.79 13.10 -7.09
CA TYR A 2 13.51 12.03 -6.40
C TYR A 2 14.69 11.53 -7.26
N TYR A 3 15.74 11.03 -6.62
CA TYR A 3 16.92 10.41 -7.26
C TYR A 3 17.63 11.26 -8.33
N GLN A 4 17.53 12.60 -8.26
CA GLN A 4 18.14 13.53 -9.22
C GLN A 4 17.75 13.27 -10.68
N ASP A 5 16.57 12.71 -10.94
CA ASP A 5 16.14 12.28 -12.28
C ASP A 5 17.05 11.23 -12.94
N ASP A 6 17.86 10.51 -12.14
CA ASP A 6 18.76 9.47 -12.61
C ASP A 6 18.14 8.07 -12.38
N PRO A 7 17.72 7.37 -13.46
CA PRO A 7 17.16 6.02 -13.35
C PRO A 7 18.15 5.01 -12.77
N ALA A 8 19.46 5.20 -12.96
CA ALA A 8 20.47 4.28 -12.43
C ALA A 8 20.55 4.37 -10.90
N ARG A 9 20.37 5.58 -10.34
CA ARG A 9 20.32 5.77 -8.89
C ARG A 9 19.06 5.18 -8.27
N LEU A 10 17.93 5.29 -8.95
CA LEU A 10 16.71 4.61 -8.53
C LEU A 10 16.91 3.08 -8.52
N ALA A 11 17.48 2.52 -9.59
CA ALA A 11 17.75 1.09 -9.67
C ALA A 11 18.69 0.62 -8.56
N ALA A 12 19.80 1.34 -8.32
CA ALA A 12 20.74 1.01 -7.25
C ALA A 12 20.08 1.01 -5.86
N ALA A 13 19.21 1.98 -5.57
CA ALA A 13 18.50 2.04 -4.30
C ALA A 13 17.49 0.88 -4.15
N LEU A 14 16.80 0.48 -5.22
CA LEU A 14 15.89 -0.67 -5.19
C LEU A 14 16.66 -1.98 -5.02
N ASP A 15 17.82 -2.11 -5.65
CA ASP A 15 18.69 -3.28 -5.50
C ASP A 15 19.25 -3.41 -4.08
N GLU A 16 19.61 -2.29 -3.44
CA GLU A 16 20.05 -2.29 -2.04
C GLU A 16 18.95 -2.84 -1.11
N ILE A 17 17.71 -2.39 -1.31
CA ILE A 17 16.54 -2.88 -0.55
C ILE A 17 16.31 -4.37 -0.82
N ARG A 18 16.45 -4.81 -2.07
CA ARG A 18 16.36 -6.22 -2.44
C ARG A 18 17.40 -7.07 -1.72
N CYS A 19 18.65 -6.63 -1.72
CA CYS A 19 19.76 -7.33 -1.08
C CYS A 19 19.58 -7.50 0.43
N GLN A 20 18.82 -6.60 1.07
CA GLN A 20 18.45 -6.71 2.47
C GLN A 20 17.27 -7.69 2.72
N GLY A 21 16.71 -8.30 1.67
CA GLY A 21 15.55 -9.18 1.75
C GLY A 21 14.23 -8.44 1.97
N CYS A 22 14.23 -7.12 1.84
CA CYS A 22 13.05 -6.29 2.05
C CYS A 22 12.12 -6.30 0.83
N ARG A 23 10.82 -6.11 1.09
CA ARG A 23 9.77 -6.04 0.08
C ARG A 23 8.78 -4.93 0.42
N PHE A 24 8.18 -4.35 -0.59
CA PHE A 24 7.15 -3.33 -0.45
C PHE A 24 5.76 -3.97 -0.52
N LEU A 25 4.93 -3.71 0.48
CA LEU A 25 3.51 -4.04 0.42
C LEU A 25 2.75 -2.82 -0.11
N VAL A 26 2.01 -3.00 -1.22
CA VAL A 26 1.32 -1.91 -1.92
C VAL A 26 -0.18 -2.13 -1.85
N ALA A 27 -0.86 -1.30 -1.06
CA ALA A 27 -2.31 -1.18 -1.11
C ALA A 27 -2.73 -0.30 -2.29
N GLY A 28 -3.83 -0.66 -2.93
CA GLY A 28 -4.44 0.21 -3.93
C GLY A 28 -5.05 1.47 -3.31
N ARG A 29 -5.22 2.51 -4.13
CA ARG A 29 -5.81 3.79 -3.74
C ARG A 29 -6.92 4.20 -4.70
N GLY A 30 -7.90 4.95 -4.20
CA GLY A 30 -8.82 5.68 -5.08
C GLY A 30 -8.09 6.83 -5.77
N ASP A 31 -8.35 7.04 -7.06
CA ASP A 31 -7.94 8.25 -7.77
C ASP A 31 -9.00 9.36 -7.67
N ALA A 32 -8.74 10.51 -8.30
CA ALA A 32 -9.64 11.65 -8.29
C ALA A 32 -10.97 11.42 -9.04
N THR A 33 -11.05 10.37 -9.87
CA THR A 33 -12.24 9.98 -10.62
C THR A 33 -13.10 8.95 -9.88
N GLY A 34 -12.59 8.42 -8.76
CA GLY A 34 -13.22 7.35 -7.97
C GLY A 34 -12.82 5.94 -8.42
N ALA A 35 -11.91 5.80 -9.39
CA ALA A 35 -11.38 4.50 -9.80
C ALA A 35 -10.38 3.98 -8.76
N PHE A 36 -10.41 2.67 -8.50
CA PHE A 36 -9.45 2.02 -7.63
C PHE A 36 -8.22 1.60 -8.45
N VAL A 37 -7.06 2.16 -8.11
CA VAL A 37 -5.77 1.88 -8.75
C VAL A 37 -4.96 0.98 -7.83
N GLN A 38 -4.60 -0.20 -8.33
CA GLN A 38 -3.82 -1.21 -7.62
C GLN A 38 -2.45 -1.43 -8.27
N LEU A 39 -1.59 -2.23 -7.63
CA LEU A 39 -0.22 -2.48 -8.09
C LEU A 39 -0.14 -2.97 -9.56
N SER A 40 -1.11 -3.77 -10.01
CA SER A 40 -1.17 -4.28 -11.39
C SER A 40 -1.35 -3.18 -12.44
N ASP A 41 -1.89 -2.04 -12.05
CA ASP A 41 -2.20 -0.93 -12.95
C ASP A 41 -1.00 0.02 -13.10
N LEU A 42 0.04 -0.14 -12.28
CA LEU A 42 1.24 0.67 -12.35
C LEU A 42 2.19 0.17 -13.45
N PRO A 43 2.79 1.07 -14.25
CA PRO A 43 3.80 0.72 -15.23
C PRO A 43 5.13 0.41 -14.54
N LEU A 44 5.22 -0.76 -13.91
CA LEU A 44 6.44 -1.23 -13.23
C LEU A 44 7.35 -2.01 -14.19
N PRO A 45 8.65 -1.63 -14.29
CA PRO A 45 9.64 -2.40 -15.04
C PRO A 45 9.72 -3.85 -14.51
N PRO A 46 9.80 -4.86 -15.40
CA PRO A 46 9.85 -6.27 -14.99
C PRO A 46 10.95 -6.57 -13.96
N ALA A 47 12.09 -5.89 -14.08
CA ALA A 47 13.26 -6.04 -13.21
C ALA A 47 13.03 -5.69 -11.74
N HIS A 48 11.94 -4.99 -11.39
CA HIS A 48 11.64 -4.60 -10.01
C HIS A 48 10.32 -5.17 -9.49
N ARG A 49 9.58 -5.95 -10.29
CA ARG A 49 8.26 -6.45 -9.89
C ARG A 49 8.29 -7.34 -8.66
N ASP A 50 9.38 -8.10 -8.49
CA ASP A 50 9.60 -9.01 -7.36
C ASP A 50 9.71 -8.29 -6.00
N LEU A 51 10.07 -7.00 -6.02
CA LEU A 51 10.15 -6.15 -4.83
C LEU A 51 8.79 -5.68 -4.33
N PHE A 52 7.74 -5.77 -5.13
CA PHE A 52 6.41 -5.25 -4.78
C PHE A 52 5.40 -6.38 -4.68
N THR A 53 4.70 -6.43 -3.55
CA THR A 53 3.59 -7.35 -3.30
C THR A 53 2.31 -6.55 -3.14
N ALA A 54 1.30 -6.84 -3.97
CA ALA A 54 0.00 -6.20 -3.86
C ALA A 54 -0.70 -6.66 -2.57
N ILE A 55 -1.31 -5.73 -1.84
CA ILE A 55 -2.31 -6.05 -0.83
C ILE A 55 -3.67 -6.06 -1.55
N PRO A 56 -4.37 -7.21 -1.61
CA PRO A 56 -5.67 -7.29 -2.28
C PRO A 56 -6.66 -6.29 -1.68
N GLU A 57 -7.47 -5.67 -2.54
CA GLU A 57 -8.49 -4.71 -2.12
C GLU A 57 -9.42 -5.29 -1.05
N ALA A 58 -9.83 -6.55 -1.21
CA ALA A 58 -10.70 -7.25 -0.26
C ALA A 58 -10.11 -7.36 1.16
N VAL A 59 -8.78 -7.34 1.29
CA VAL A 59 -8.07 -7.39 2.58
C VAL A 59 -7.83 -5.98 3.12
N PHE A 60 -7.54 -5.02 2.25
CA PHE A 60 -7.22 -3.65 2.66
C PHE A 60 -8.46 -2.79 2.95
N ARG A 61 -9.57 -3.01 2.24
CA ARG A 61 -10.82 -2.28 2.41
C ARG A 61 -11.56 -2.81 3.65
N LEU A 62 -10.99 -2.57 4.83
CA LEU A 62 -11.67 -2.75 6.10
C LEU A 62 -12.82 -1.73 6.19
N PRO A 63 -14.09 -2.16 6.26
CA PRO A 63 -15.24 -1.26 6.28
C PRO A 63 -15.40 -0.52 7.62
N HIS A 64 -14.45 -0.65 8.53
CA HIS A 64 -14.55 -0.13 9.89
C HIS A 64 -13.50 0.95 10.12
N SER A 65 -13.97 2.20 10.19
CA SER A 65 -13.14 3.30 10.67
C SER A 65 -12.95 3.20 12.18
N SER A 66 -11.82 3.72 12.69
CA SER A 66 -11.60 3.83 14.15
C SER A 66 -12.71 4.61 14.86
N THR A 67 -13.36 5.55 14.16
CA THR A 67 -14.53 6.29 14.64
C THR A 67 -15.75 5.40 14.80
N GLN A 68 -16.04 4.54 13.82
CA GLN A 68 -17.12 3.56 13.91
C GLN A 68 -16.88 2.55 15.04
N LEU A 69 -15.63 2.07 15.20
CA LEU A 69 -15.26 1.15 16.29
C LEU A 69 -15.44 1.77 17.68
N ARG A 70 -15.07 3.05 17.85
CA ARG A 70 -15.28 3.79 19.10
C ARG A 70 -16.77 4.02 19.40
N ALA A 71 -17.57 4.34 18.38
CA ALA A 71 -19.01 4.53 18.53
C ALA A 71 -19.76 3.23 18.91
N GLN A 72 -19.22 2.06 18.53
CA GLN A 72 -19.75 0.76 18.93
C GLN A 72 -19.36 0.38 20.36
N SER A 73 -18.13 0.67 20.78
CA SER A 73 -17.64 0.35 22.14
C SER A 73 -18.22 1.28 23.22
N SER A 74 -18.56 2.52 22.89
CA SER A 74 -19.30 3.41 23.81
C SER A 74 -20.79 3.07 23.96
N ARG A 75 -21.30 2.07 23.23
CA ARG A 75 -22.70 1.61 23.27
C ARG A 75 -22.92 0.31 24.05
N ALA A 76 -21.91 -0.22 24.72
CA ALA A 76 -22.12 -1.31 25.68
C ALA A 76 -22.75 -0.73 26.96
N PRO A 77 -24.01 -1.04 27.29
CA PRO A 77 -24.55 -0.71 28.60
C PRO A 77 -23.77 -1.51 29.63
N HIS A 78 -23.35 -0.88 30.71
CA HIS A 78 -22.93 -1.56 31.92
C HIS A 78 -24.00 -2.60 32.30
N LEU A 79 -23.74 -3.88 32.03
CA LEU A 79 -24.49 -4.95 32.68
C LEU A 79 -24.03 -4.95 34.14
N ARG A 80 -25.02 -4.84 35.02
CA ARG A 80 -24.92 -4.77 36.47
C ARG A 80 -24.07 -5.88 37.08
#